data_AF-A0A9R0QDH6-F1
#
_entry.id   AF-A0A9R0QDH6-F1
#
_cell.length_a   1.000
_cell.length_b   1.000
_cell.length_c   1.000
_cell.angle_alpha   90.00
_cell.angle_beta   90.00
_cell.angle_gamma   90.00
#
_symmetry.space_group_name_H-M   'P 1'
#
loop_
_entity.id
_entity.type
_entity.pdbx_description
1 polymer ?
#
loop_
_entity_poly.entity_id
_entity_poly.type
_entity_poly.pdbx_seq_one_letter_code
_entity_poly.pdbx_strand_id
1 'polypeptide(L)'
;MIKALTQEVDKFYQLCDPEKENLCLYGYPNETWEVTLPAEEVPPEIPEPALGINFARDGMNEKDWLALVAVHSDSWLLAVSFYFAARFGFDKEARRRLFNMINNLPTIFEVVTGAAKKQIKEKAPNSTHKSNNKPSMKTYSKPESQSKAPKIAAPPKDEDESGEDYGEEEEEERDNTLCGTCGTNDGKDEFWICCDNCERWYHGKCVKITPARAEHIKHYKCPDCSNKRARA
;
A
#
# COMPACT_ATOMS: atom_id res chain seq x y z
N MET A 1 10.36 -18.38 5.73
CA MET A 1 10.14 -17.08 6.42
C MET A 1 9.19 -17.18 7.61
N ILE A 2 7.98 -17.74 7.50
CA ILE A 2 7.08 -17.91 8.68
C ILE A 2 7.78 -18.65 9.83
N LYS A 3 8.54 -19.72 9.56
CA LYS A 3 9.33 -20.45 10.57
C LYS A 3 10.27 -19.50 11.34
N ALA A 4 11.03 -18.66 10.63
CA ALA A 4 11.94 -17.68 11.23
C ALA A 4 11.23 -16.72 12.19
N LEU A 5 10.06 -16.21 11.81
CA LEU A 5 9.33 -15.19 12.56
C LEU A 5 8.34 -15.75 13.60
N THR A 6 8.29 -17.08 13.77
CA THR A 6 7.37 -17.73 14.72
C THR A 6 8.01 -18.87 15.51
N GLN A 7 8.39 -19.96 14.84
CA GLN A 7 8.88 -21.18 15.48
C GLN A 7 10.36 -21.09 15.89
N GLU A 8 11.14 -20.35 15.11
CA GLU A 8 12.59 -20.18 15.27
C GLU A 8 12.95 -18.73 15.60
N VAL A 9 12.03 -18.00 16.25
CA VAL A 9 12.16 -16.56 16.51
C VAL A 9 13.40 -16.22 17.34
N ASP A 10 13.72 -17.03 18.35
CA ASP A 10 14.91 -16.81 19.18
C ASP A 10 16.21 -16.91 18.36
N LYS A 11 16.28 -17.90 17.46
CA LYS A 11 17.43 -18.09 16.55
C LYS A 11 17.51 -16.93 15.55
N PHE A 12 16.39 -16.52 14.98
CA PHE A 12 16.33 -15.39 14.07
C PHE A 12 16.78 -14.09 14.75
N TYR A 13 16.26 -13.81 15.95
CA TYR A 13 16.61 -12.64 16.75
C TYR A 13 18.11 -12.56 17.06
N GLN A 14 18.72 -13.69 17.44
CA GLN A 14 20.16 -13.79 17.72
C GLN A 14 21.03 -13.55 16.48
N LEU A 15 20.58 -13.98 15.30
CA LEU A 15 21.32 -13.77 14.04
C LEU A 15 21.29 -12.31 13.58
N CYS A 16 20.20 -11.60 13.86
CA CYS A 16 20.00 -10.18 13.53
C CYS A 16 20.75 -9.24 14.49
N ASP A 17 22.07 -9.40 14.59
CA ASP A 17 22.94 -8.59 15.45
C ASP A 17 23.08 -7.14 14.90
N PRO A 18 22.69 -6.09 15.65
CA PRO A 18 22.79 -4.69 15.22
C PRO A 18 24.24 -4.21 15.04
N GLU A 19 25.22 -4.90 15.63
CA GLU A 19 26.65 -4.57 15.47
C GLU A 19 27.25 -5.12 14.17
N LYS A 20 26.50 -5.96 13.44
CA LYS A 20 26.90 -6.42 12.11
C LYS A 20 26.47 -5.42 11.04
N GLU A 21 27.06 -5.58 9.86
CA GLU A 21 26.61 -4.92 8.64
C GLU A 21 25.11 -5.13 8.37
N ASN A 22 24.57 -4.42 7.39
CA ASN A 22 23.14 -4.43 7.11
C ASN A 22 22.69 -5.81 6.60
N LEU A 23 21.95 -6.55 7.42
CA LEU A 23 21.48 -7.90 7.12
C LEU A 23 20.09 -7.87 6.48
N CYS A 24 19.79 -8.94 5.75
CA CYS A 24 18.47 -9.23 5.20
C CYS A 24 17.96 -10.59 5.67
N LEU A 25 16.64 -10.80 5.61
CA LEU A 25 16.01 -12.11 5.78
C LEU A 25 15.62 -12.70 4.41
N TYR A 26 16.21 -13.84 4.06
CA TYR A 26 15.89 -14.60 2.86
C TYR A 26 14.99 -15.80 3.17
N GLY A 27 14.10 -16.11 2.24
CA GLY A 27 13.29 -17.33 2.23
C GLY A 27 13.51 -18.14 0.97
N TYR A 28 13.67 -19.45 1.11
CA TYR A 28 13.94 -20.35 0.00
C TYR A 28 12.76 -21.28 -0.33
N PRO A 29 12.63 -21.76 -1.59
CA PRO A 29 11.54 -22.66 -2.00
C PRO A 29 11.50 -24.01 -1.27
N ASN A 30 12.62 -24.46 -0.70
CA ASN A 30 12.72 -25.67 0.14
C ASN A 30 12.25 -25.42 1.60
N GLU A 31 11.55 -24.30 1.84
CA GLU A 31 11.04 -23.87 3.14
C GLU A 31 12.10 -23.56 4.20
N THR A 32 13.35 -23.34 3.82
CA THR A 32 14.39 -22.81 4.71
C THR A 32 14.43 -21.28 4.67
N TRP A 33 15.23 -20.70 5.56
CA TRP A 33 15.45 -19.28 5.67
C TRP A 33 16.89 -19.00 6.08
N GLU A 34 17.39 -17.81 5.76
CA GLU A 34 18.74 -17.38 6.09
C GLU A 34 18.76 -15.88 6.43
N VAL A 35 19.65 -15.49 7.33
CA VAL A 35 19.98 -14.09 7.60
C VAL A 35 21.40 -13.87 7.13
N THR A 36 21.55 -13.06 6.09
CA THR A 36 22.83 -12.82 5.42
C THR A 36 22.85 -11.43 4.77
N LEU A 37 24.01 -11.01 4.27
CA LEU A 37 24.20 -9.77 3.53
C LEU A 37 23.41 -9.79 2.19
N PRO A 38 23.09 -8.62 1.62
CA PRO A 38 22.53 -8.55 0.26
C PRO A 38 23.46 -9.21 -0.76
N ALA A 39 22.94 -9.54 -1.95
CA ALA A 39 23.74 -10.16 -2.98
C ALA A 39 24.84 -9.20 -3.47
N GLU A 40 26.07 -9.71 -3.63
CA GLU A 40 27.18 -8.91 -4.15
C GLU A 40 27.09 -8.67 -5.68
N GLU A 41 26.31 -9.49 -6.39
CA GLU A 41 26.19 -9.44 -7.84
C GLU A 41 25.34 -8.26 -8.33
N VAL A 42 25.84 -7.55 -9.35
CA VAL A 42 25.19 -6.38 -9.94
C VAL A 42 24.93 -6.60 -11.45
N PRO A 43 23.65 -6.63 -11.92
CA PRO A 43 22.42 -6.59 -11.13
C PRO A 43 22.10 -7.94 -10.47
N PRO A 44 21.37 -7.95 -9.34
CA PRO A 44 20.97 -9.18 -8.67
C PRO A 44 20.01 -10.01 -9.54
N GLU A 45 20.07 -11.34 -9.40
CA GLU A 45 19.24 -12.27 -10.18
C GLU A 45 17.75 -12.22 -9.81
N ILE A 46 17.41 -11.79 -8.59
CA ILE A 46 16.03 -11.67 -8.09
C ILE A 46 15.88 -10.36 -7.32
N PRO A 47 14.64 -9.85 -7.11
CA PRO A 47 14.41 -8.71 -6.23
C PRO A 47 15.04 -8.93 -4.86
N GLU A 48 15.66 -7.90 -4.29
CA GLU A 48 16.29 -8.00 -2.97
C GLU A 48 15.28 -7.78 -1.83
N PRO A 49 15.42 -8.51 -0.71
CA PRO A 49 14.67 -8.25 0.51
C PRO A 49 15.10 -6.93 1.18
N ALA A 50 14.33 -6.49 2.18
CA ALA A 50 14.67 -5.28 2.93
C ALA A 50 16.02 -5.39 3.64
N LEU A 51 16.87 -4.39 3.40
CA LEU A 51 18.22 -4.27 3.94
C LEU A 51 18.21 -3.62 5.33
N GLY A 52 19.06 -4.12 6.23
CA GLY A 52 19.26 -3.51 7.55
C GLY A 52 18.18 -3.85 8.57
N ILE A 53 17.54 -5.02 8.45
CA ILE A 53 16.50 -5.46 9.40
C ILE A 53 17.03 -5.58 10.85
N ASN A 54 18.33 -5.75 11.02
CA ASN A 54 19.00 -5.81 12.32
C ASN A 54 19.11 -4.44 13.01
N PHE A 55 19.14 -3.32 12.27
CA PHE A 55 19.41 -2.00 12.85
C PHE A 55 18.31 -1.53 13.82
N ALA A 56 17.05 -1.79 13.48
CA ALA A 56 15.92 -1.39 14.30
C ALA A 56 15.60 -2.39 15.44
N ARG A 57 16.29 -3.54 15.53
CA ARG A 57 15.92 -4.64 16.44
C ARG A 57 15.85 -4.20 17.91
N ASP A 58 16.86 -3.46 18.36
CA ASP A 58 16.98 -3.05 19.77
C ASP A 58 16.35 -1.68 20.06
N GLY A 59 15.96 -0.96 19.01
CA GLY A 59 15.35 0.38 19.10
C GLY A 59 13.83 0.37 19.28
N MET A 60 13.18 -0.79 19.25
CA MET A 60 11.72 -0.91 19.34
C MET A 60 11.27 -2.19 20.06
N ASN A 61 9.96 -2.32 20.32
CA ASN A 61 9.43 -3.55 20.90
C ASN A 61 9.64 -4.73 19.94
N GLU A 62 10.08 -5.88 20.45
CA GLU A 62 10.34 -7.07 19.65
C GLU A 62 9.15 -7.48 18.77
N LYS A 63 7.91 -7.37 19.27
CA LYS A 63 6.72 -7.70 18.45
C LYS A 63 6.50 -6.73 17.31
N ASP A 64 6.78 -5.46 17.54
CA ASP A 64 6.66 -4.42 16.51
C ASP A 64 7.78 -4.58 15.47
N TRP A 65 8.99 -4.95 15.91
CA TRP A 65 10.10 -5.29 15.02
C TRP A 65 9.78 -6.53 14.15
N LEU A 66 9.29 -7.61 14.75
CA LEU A 66 8.87 -8.81 14.02
C LEU A 66 7.74 -8.49 13.02
N ALA A 67 6.80 -7.63 13.40
CA ALA A 67 5.74 -7.18 12.52
C ALA A 67 6.28 -6.34 11.35
N LEU A 68 7.25 -5.46 11.60
CA LEU A 68 7.93 -4.70 10.55
C LEU A 68 8.65 -5.63 9.56
N VAL A 69 9.45 -6.57 10.07
CA VAL A 69 10.13 -7.57 9.23
C VAL A 69 9.13 -8.40 8.44
N ALA A 70 7.99 -8.76 9.03
CA ALA A 70 6.94 -9.50 8.36
C ALA A 70 6.33 -8.73 7.18
N VAL A 71 6.04 -7.43 7.32
CA VAL A 71 5.52 -6.59 6.23
C VAL A 71 6.52 -6.51 5.08
N HIS A 72 7.81 -6.29 5.37
CA HIS A 72 8.83 -6.28 4.33
C HIS A 72 9.00 -7.64 3.65
N SER A 73 8.88 -8.73 4.42
CA SER A 73 8.91 -10.09 3.88
C SER A 73 7.74 -10.38 2.94
N ASP A 74 6.53 -9.92 3.29
CA ASP A 74 5.33 -10.04 2.46
C ASP A 74 5.51 -9.32 1.11
N SER A 75 5.99 -8.08 1.13
CA SER A 75 6.29 -7.30 -0.07
C SER A 75 7.35 -7.96 -0.95
N TRP A 76 8.42 -8.47 -0.33
CA TRP A 76 9.49 -9.15 -1.06
C TRP A 76 8.99 -10.44 -1.75
N LEU A 77 8.21 -11.27 -1.07
CA LEU A 77 7.64 -12.48 -1.67
C LEU A 77 6.72 -12.16 -2.86
N LEU A 78 5.95 -11.06 -2.77
CA LEU A 78 5.14 -10.60 -3.89
C LEU A 78 6.01 -10.17 -5.08
N ALA A 79 7.06 -9.39 -4.82
CA ALA A 79 8.01 -8.96 -5.85
C ALA A 79 8.69 -10.15 -6.54
N VAL A 80 9.23 -11.11 -5.78
CA VAL A 80 9.86 -12.33 -6.32
C VAL A 80 8.86 -13.14 -7.14
N SER A 81 7.61 -13.29 -6.66
CA SER A 81 6.57 -14.03 -7.38
C SER A 81 6.27 -13.41 -8.75
N PHE A 82 6.15 -12.07 -8.81
CA PHE A 82 5.84 -11.37 -10.05
C PHE A 82 7.05 -11.18 -10.97
N TYR A 83 8.26 -11.14 -10.42
CA TYR A 83 9.50 -11.23 -11.18
C TYR A 83 9.54 -12.53 -12.00
N PHE A 84 9.31 -13.69 -11.37
CA PHE A 84 9.23 -14.96 -12.08
C PHE A 84 8.03 -15.05 -13.01
N ALA A 85 6.88 -14.49 -12.63
CA ALA A 85 5.72 -14.41 -13.54
C ALA A 85 6.08 -13.70 -14.85
N ALA A 86 6.82 -12.59 -14.78
CA ALA A 86 7.31 -11.88 -15.97
C ALA A 86 8.31 -12.74 -16.76
N ARG A 87 9.30 -13.36 -16.11
CA ARG A 87 10.30 -14.22 -16.80
C ARG A 87 9.69 -15.44 -17.47
N PHE A 88 8.60 -15.99 -16.93
CA PHE A 88 7.87 -17.10 -17.53
C PHE A 88 6.80 -16.67 -18.54
N GLY A 89 6.69 -15.37 -18.83
CA GLY A 89 5.77 -14.86 -19.85
C GLY A 89 4.30 -14.93 -19.44
N PHE A 90 3.98 -14.76 -18.16
CA PHE A 90 2.59 -14.76 -17.69
C PHE A 90 1.80 -13.62 -18.32
N ASP A 91 0.69 -13.96 -18.96
CA ASP A 91 -0.32 -13.02 -19.43
C ASP A 91 -1.13 -12.39 -18.28
N LYS A 92 -2.07 -11.51 -18.63
CA LYS A 92 -2.92 -10.80 -17.67
C LYS A 92 -3.72 -11.78 -16.79
N GLU A 93 -4.28 -12.83 -17.39
CA GLU A 93 -5.10 -13.83 -16.72
C GLU A 93 -4.27 -14.72 -15.77
N ALA A 94 -3.05 -15.09 -16.16
CA ALA A 94 -2.11 -15.85 -15.34
C ALA A 94 -1.62 -15.03 -14.15
N ARG A 95 -1.27 -13.75 -14.35
CA ARG A 95 -0.93 -12.83 -13.25
C ARG A 95 -2.08 -12.67 -12.25
N ARG A 96 -3.32 -12.54 -12.73
CA ARG A 96 -4.51 -12.50 -11.88
C ARG A 96 -4.71 -13.80 -11.09
N ARG A 97 -4.50 -14.98 -11.72
CA ARG A 97 -4.58 -16.28 -11.03
C ARG A 97 -3.51 -16.40 -9.94
N LEU A 98 -2.27 -16.02 -10.23
CA LEU A 98 -1.17 -16.00 -9.27
C LEU A 98 -1.51 -15.12 -8.06
N PHE A 99 -1.96 -13.88 -8.30
CA PHE A 99 -2.36 -12.96 -7.23
C PHE A 99 -3.45 -13.54 -6.34
N ASN A 100 -4.48 -14.15 -6.95
CA ASN A 100 -5.56 -14.78 -6.19
C ASN A 100 -5.08 -15.96 -5.35
N MET A 101 -4.12 -16.76 -5.85
CA MET A 101 -3.53 -17.86 -5.08
C MET A 101 -2.73 -17.34 -3.88
N ILE A 102 -1.93 -16.29 -4.07
CA ILE A 102 -1.16 -15.65 -3.00
C ILE A 102 -2.11 -15.10 -1.93
N ASN A 103 -3.15 -14.35 -2.32
CA ASN A 103 -4.10 -13.73 -1.38
C ASN A 103 -5.08 -14.70 -0.70
N ASN A 104 -5.12 -15.97 -1.11
CA ASN A 104 -5.89 -16.99 -0.39
C ASN A 104 -5.16 -17.49 0.86
N LEU A 105 -3.92 -17.05 1.08
CA LEU A 105 -3.14 -17.32 2.28
C LEU A 105 -3.13 -16.07 3.17
N PRO A 106 -3.09 -16.24 4.50
CA PRO A 106 -2.83 -15.11 5.39
C PRO A 106 -1.40 -14.59 5.12
N THR A 107 -1.22 -13.28 5.24
CA THR A 107 0.11 -12.70 5.12
C THR A 107 0.99 -13.11 6.31
N ILE A 108 2.31 -13.02 6.16
CA ILE A 108 3.25 -13.26 7.26
C ILE A 108 2.93 -12.30 8.41
N PHE A 109 2.64 -11.05 8.11
CA PHE A 109 2.21 -10.07 9.12
C PHE A 109 0.95 -10.52 9.87
N GLU A 110 -0.07 -11.01 9.18
CA GLU A 110 -1.31 -11.49 9.82
C GLU A 110 -1.06 -12.72 10.70
N VAL A 111 -0.11 -13.58 10.33
CA VAL A 111 0.29 -14.74 11.12
C VAL A 111 1.06 -14.30 12.37
N VAL A 112 2.06 -13.42 12.23
CA VAL A 112 2.92 -12.93 13.32
C VAL A 112 2.13 -12.11 14.34
N THR A 113 1.24 -11.23 13.88
CA THR A 113 0.38 -10.41 14.76
C THR A 113 -0.84 -11.15 15.30
N GLY A 114 -1.12 -12.35 14.78
CA GLY A 114 -2.30 -13.14 15.12
C GLY A 114 -3.62 -12.60 14.54
N ALA A 115 -3.58 -11.61 13.64
CA ALA A 115 -4.75 -11.08 12.95
C ALA A 115 -5.47 -12.15 12.10
N ALA A 116 -4.74 -13.14 11.57
CA ALA A 116 -5.30 -14.25 10.79
C ALA A 116 -6.35 -15.07 11.58
N LYS A 117 -6.17 -15.22 12.90
CA LYS A 117 -7.11 -15.96 13.77
C LYS A 117 -8.43 -15.21 13.99
N LYS A 118 -8.43 -13.87 13.87
CA LYS A 118 -9.65 -13.06 14.02
C LYS A 118 -10.58 -13.22 12.81
N GLN A 119 -10.03 -13.25 11.60
CA GLN A 119 -10.83 -13.38 10.37
C GLN A 119 -11.53 -14.74 10.21
N ILE A 120 -10.94 -15.83 10.74
CA ILE A 120 -11.56 -17.17 10.71
C ILE A 120 -12.75 -17.25 11.68
N LYS A 121 -12.64 -16.61 12.85
CA LYS A 121 -13.68 -16.64 13.89
C LYS A 121 -14.93 -15.85 13.50
N GLU A 122 -14.79 -14.84 12.64
CA GLU A 122 -15.90 -14.04 12.09
C GLU A 122 -16.65 -14.74 10.93
N LYS A 123 -16.08 -15.79 10.33
CA LYS A 123 -16.65 -16.51 9.16
C LYS A 123 -17.45 -17.79 9.49
N ALA A 124 -17.66 -18.15 10.76
CA ALA A 124 -18.43 -19.34 11.13
C ALA A 124 -19.97 -19.09 11.10
N PRO A 125 -20.78 -19.89 10.37
CA PRO A 125 -22.23 -19.67 10.28
C PRO A 125 -23.01 -20.47 11.35
N ASN A 126 -23.90 -19.80 12.09
CA ASN A 126 -24.91 -20.46 12.92
C ASN A 126 -26.15 -20.80 12.06
N SER A 127 -26.56 -22.08 12.05
CA SER A 127 -27.67 -22.61 11.26
C SER A 127 -28.95 -22.73 12.10
N THR A 128 -30.03 -22.07 11.68
CA THR A 128 -31.44 -22.52 11.86
C THR A 128 -32.33 -21.87 10.80
N HIS A 129 -33.12 -22.70 10.10
CA HIS A 129 -33.90 -22.38 8.89
C HIS A 129 -35.18 -21.55 9.12
N LYS A 130 -35.50 -20.60 8.20
CA LYS A 130 -36.64 -20.66 7.25
C LYS A 130 -36.81 -19.38 6.36
N SER A 131 -36.53 -19.58 5.07
CA SER A 131 -37.19 -19.10 3.83
C SER A 131 -37.58 -17.62 3.53
N ASN A 132 -37.05 -17.19 2.36
CA ASN A 132 -37.56 -16.28 1.31
C ASN A 132 -37.49 -14.75 1.46
N ASN A 133 -36.46 -14.13 0.87
CA ASN A 133 -36.57 -13.36 -0.40
C ASN A 133 -35.20 -12.76 -0.81
N LYS A 134 -34.90 -12.77 -2.13
CA LYS A 134 -33.88 -11.93 -2.80
C LYS A 134 -34.39 -10.47 -2.86
N PRO A 135 -33.58 -9.40 -3.07
CA PRO A 135 -32.32 -9.40 -3.83
C PRO A 135 -31.14 -8.55 -3.29
N SER A 136 -29.96 -8.85 -3.84
CA SER A 136 -28.87 -7.95 -4.24
C SER A 136 -28.42 -6.79 -3.33
N MET A 137 -27.32 -7.05 -2.62
CA MET A 137 -26.05 -6.31 -2.70
C MET A 137 -26.13 -4.77 -2.58
N LYS A 138 -26.02 -4.27 -1.33
CA LYS A 138 -25.41 -2.97 -1.04
C LYS A 138 -24.57 -3.04 0.24
N THR A 139 -23.31 -2.72 0.03
CA THR A 139 -22.29 -2.36 1.00
C THR A 139 -22.62 -1.02 1.67
N TYR A 140 -22.54 -0.98 3.00
CA TYR A 140 -22.42 0.20 3.87
C TYR A 140 -21.39 -0.21 4.94
N SER A 141 -20.20 0.37 5.00
CA SER A 141 -19.84 1.69 5.58
C SER A 141 -19.19 1.52 6.97
N LYS A 142 -17.91 1.98 7.01
CA LYS A 142 -17.06 2.54 8.10
C LYS A 142 -17.69 2.80 9.48
N PRO A 143 -16.88 2.84 10.56
CA PRO A 143 -16.16 4.08 10.97
C PRO A 143 -14.75 3.77 11.55
N GLU A 144 -13.81 4.66 11.90
CA GLU A 144 -13.69 6.11 12.13
C GLU A 144 -12.16 6.41 12.27
N SER A 145 -11.65 7.44 11.58
CA SER A 145 -11.06 8.68 12.15
C SER A 145 -9.70 8.57 12.86
N GLN A 146 -8.68 9.27 12.32
CA GLN A 146 -7.96 10.35 13.04
C GLN A 146 -6.98 11.11 12.12
N SER A 147 -7.39 12.33 11.77
CA SER A 147 -6.62 13.58 11.56
C SER A 147 -5.09 13.58 11.37
N LYS A 148 -4.62 14.24 10.30
CA LYS A 148 -3.86 15.54 10.32
C LYS A 148 -3.66 16.13 8.91
N ALA A 149 -3.56 17.46 8.84
CA ALA A 149 -3.73 18.34 7.68
C ALA A 149 -2.46 18.56 6.81
N PRO A 150 -2.59 19.05 5.54
CA PRO A 150 -1.48 19.26 4.60
C PRO A 150 -0.95 20.71 4.57
N LYS A 151 0.33 20.88 4.17
CA LYS A 151 0.96 22.18 3.85
C LYS A 151 1.03 22.38 2.33
N ILE A 152 0.74 23.61 1.89
CA ILE A 152 0.77 24.08 0.50
C ILE A 152 2.11 24.79 0.25
N ALA A 153 2.76 24.58 -0.90
CA ALA A 153 3.79 25.46 -1.44
C ALA A 153 3.74 25.51 -2.98
N ALA A 154 4.00 26.70 -3.55
CA ALA A 154 4.13 27.00 -4.98
C ALA A 154 5.54 27.55 -5.29
N PRO A 155 6.09 27.43 -6.52
CA PRO A 155 7.40 27.99 -6.94
C PRO A 155 7.26 29.13 -8.00
N PRO A 156 8.31 29.64 -8.71
CA PRO A 156 9.78 29.71 -8.47
C PRO A 156 10.42 31.12 -8.77
N LYS A 157 11.73 31.30 -8.51
CA LYS A 157 12.69 32.13 -9.31
C LYS A 157 14.15 31.65 -9.13
N ASP A 158 14.92 31.84 -10.21
CA ASP A 158 16.20 31.24 -10.64
C ASP A 158 17.49 31.63 -9.89
N GLU A 159 18.47 30.71 -9.81
CA GLU A 159 19.82 30.74 -10.45
C GLU A 159 20.85 29.77 -9.77
N ASP A 160 21.50 28.98 -10.62
CA ASP A 160 22.80 28.25 -10.55
C ASP A 160 23.11 27.00 -9.68
N GLU A 161 23.42 25.93 -10.44
CA GLU A 161 24.37 24.80 -10.29
C GLU A 161 24.61 24.09 -8.93
N SER A 162 24.08 22.87 -8.81
CA SER A 162 24.87 21.62 -8.65
C SER A 162 23.92 20.43 -8.56
N GLY A 163 24.14 19.43 -9.42
CA GLY A 163 23.23 18.29 -9.59
C GLY A 163 23.46 17.18 -8.58
N GLU A 164 22.36 16.55 -8.18
CA GLU A 164 22.24 15.12 -7.84
C GLU A 164 20.74 14.78 -7.83
N ASP A 165 20.39 13.84 -8.70
CA ASP A 165 19.04 13.42 -9.10
C ASP A 165 18.34 12.60 -8.00
N TYR A 166 17.35 13.20 -7.34
CA TYR A 166 16.40 12.55 -6.44
C TYR A 166 15.03 13.22 -6.61
N GLY A 167 14.33 12.94 -7.73
CA GLY A 167 13.03 13.57 -8.00
C GLY A 167 11.98 12.73 -8.73
N GLU A 168 12.30 11.56 -9.28
CA GLU A 168 11.39 10.89 -10.22
C GLU A 168 10.22 10.11 -9.56
N GLU A 169 10.30 9.75 -8.27
CA GLU A 169 9.28 8.88 -7.65
C GLU A 169 7.99 9.61 -7.21
N GLU A 170 8.02 10.92 -6.96
CA GLU A 170 6.82 11.69 -6.55
C GLU A 170 5.97 12.20 -7.73
N GLU A 171 6.52 12.23 -8.94
CA GLU A 171 5.81 12.73 -10.12
C GLU A 171 4.84 11.69 -10.71
N GLU A 172 5.12 10.39 -10.56
CA GLU A 172 4.29 9.32 -11.14
C GLU A 172 2.91 9.16 -10.46
N GLU A 173 2.79 9.41 -9.14
CA GLU A 173 1.48 9.35 -8.46
C GLU A 173 0.55 10.51 -8.85
N ARG A 174 1.11 11.68 -9.18
CA ARG A 174 0.30 12.82 -9.67
C ARG A 174 -0.19 12.59 -11.11
N ASP A 175 0.48 11.75 -11.88
CA ASP A 175 0.16 11.49 -13.30
C ASP A 175 -1.05 10.55 -13.51
N ASN A 176 -1.58 9.93 -12.44
CA ASN A 176 -2.74 9.04 -12.52
C ASN A 176 -4.05 9.62 -11.95
N THR A 177 -4.08 10.88 -11.49
CA THR A 177 -5.29 11.47 -10.93
C THR A 177 -6.27 11.89 -12.03
N LEU A 178 -7.38 11.16 -12.19
CA LEU A 178 -8.40 11.45 -13.20
C LEU A 178 -9.49 12.39 -12.67
N CYS A 179 -9.87 13.38 -13.47
CA CYS A 179 -10.96 14.29 -13.12
C CYS A 179 -12.31 13.56 -13.04
N GLY A 180 -13.03 13.72 -11.92
CA GLY A 180 -14.32 13.09 -11.67
C GLY A 180 -15.47 13.54 -12.59
N THR A 181 -15.27 14.55 -13.44
CA THR A 181 -16.25 15.01 -14.45
C THR A 181 -15.86 14.57 -15.86
N CYS A 182 -14.63 14.86 -16.32
CA CYS A 182 -14.21 14.60 -17.71
C CYS A 182 -13.36 13.34 -17.88
N GLY A 183 -12.87 12.73 -16.80
CA GLY A 183 -12.11 11.49 -16.83
C GLY A 183 -10.71 11.61 -17.41
N THR A 184 -10.17 12.82 -17.55
CA THR A 184 -8.83 13.09 -18.09
C THR A 184 -7.89 13.63 -17.03
N ASN A 185 -6.58 13.53 -17.29
CA ASN A 185 -5.49 14.16 -16.52
C ASN A 185 -4.68 15.15 -17.37
N ASP A 186 -5.28 15.67 -18.45
CA ASP A 186 -4.57 16.44 -19.50
C ASP A 186 -4.17 17.87 -19.08
N GLY A 187 -4.10 18.15 -17.77
CA GLY A 187 -3.99 19.49 -17.21
C GLY A 187 -2.77 19.64 -16.30
N LYS A 188 -1.55 19.57 -16.86
CA LYS A 188 -0.29 19.76 -16.10
C LYS A 188 -0.19 21.12 -15.38
N ASP A 189 -0.97 22.12 -15.81
CA ASP A 189 -1.05 23.46 -15.18
C ASP A 189 -2.49 23.89 -14.81
N GLU A 190 -3.45 22.96 -14.76
CA GLU A 190 -4.84 23.30 -14.46
C GLU A 190 -5.13 23.27 -12.95
N PHE A 191 -5.93 24.21 -12.45
CA PHE A 191 -6.32 24.22 -11.04
C PHE A 191 -7.28 23.06 -10.71
N TRP A 192 -7.00 22.32 -9.65
CA TRP A 192 -7.82 21.21 -9.17
C TRP A 192 -8.45 21.46 -7.79
N ILE A 193 -9.59 20.85 -7.53
CA ILE A 193 -10.29 20.89 -6.23
C ILE A 193 -10.83 19.51 -5.85
N CYS A 194 -10.64 19.12 -4.59
CA CYS A 194 -11.13 17.85 -4.04
C CYS A 194 -12.48 18.04 -3.32
N CYS A 195 -13.43 17.13 -3.54
CA CYS A 195 -14.72 17.15 -2.86
C CYS A 195 -14.67 16.47 -1.48
N ASP A 196 -15.06 17.18 -0.42
CA ASP A 196 -15.06 16.65 0.96
C ASP A 196 -16.04 15.50 1.22
N ASN A 197 -16.98 15.24 0.29
CA ASN A 197 -17.99 14.20 0.46
C ASN A 197 -17.64 12.88 -0.23
N CYS A 198 -17.00 12.95 -1.41
CA CYS A 198 -16.67 11.75 -2.20
C CYS A 198 -15.18 11.56 -2.43
N GLU A 199 -14.35 12.48 -1.93
CA GLU A 199 -12.88 12.45 -2.00
C GLU A 199 -12.34 12.37 -3.44
N ARG A 200 -13.15 12.76 -4.43
CA ARG A 200 -12.76 12.83 -5.84
C ARG A 200 -12.20 14.21 -6.20
N TRP A 201 -11.24 14.20 -7.12
CA TRP A 201 -10.59 15.38 -7.68
C TRP A 201 -11.25 15.86 -8.97
N TYR A 202 -11.30 17.16 -9.17
CA TYR A 202 -11.94 17.79 -10.32
C TYR A 202 -11.12 18.99 -10.81
N HIS A 203 -11.01 19.18 -12.13
CA HIS A 203 -10.57 20.46 -12.69
C HIS A 203 -11.55 21.56 -12.27
N GLY A 204 -11.04 22.71 -11.83
CA GLY A 204 -11.86 23.86 -11.45
C GLY A 204 -12.82 24.30 -12.57
N LYS A 205 -12.38 24.23 -13.83
CA LYS A 205 -13.24 24.48 -15.00
C LYS A 205 -14.39 23.49 -15.11
N CYS A 206 -14.14 22.19 -14.90
CA CYS A 206 -15.15 21.13 -14.97
C CYS A 206 -16.26 21.30 -13.91
N VAL A 207 -15.98 21.97 -12.80
CA VAL A 207 -16.95 22.23 -11.73
C VAL A 207 -17.28 23.71 -11.51
N LYS A 208 -16.85 24.59 -12.42
CA LYS A 208 -17.08 26.05 -12.40
C LYS A 208 -16.62 26.74 -11.11
N ILE A 209 -15.46 26.33 -10.60
CA ILE A 209 -14.77 26.94 -9.47
C ILE A 209 -13.44 27.53 -9.95
N THR A 210 -13.24 28.82 -9.69
CA THR A 210 -11.98 29.50 -9.93
C THR A 210 -11.06 29.38 -8.71
N PRO A 211 -9.72 29.48 -8.87
CA PRO A 211 -8.78 29.47 -7.74
C PRO A 211 -9.14 30.50 -6.65
N ALA A 212 -9.40 31.74 -7.05
CA ALA A 212 -9.81 32.81 -6.12
C ALA A 212 -11.10 32.49 -5.34
N ARG A 213 -12.03 31.75 -5.95
CA ARG A 213 -13.24 31.29 -5.27
C ARG A 213 -12.93 30.15 -4.29
N ALA A 214 -12.02 29.25 -4.65
CA ALA A 214 -11.63 28.11 -3.83
C ALA A 214 -10.95 28.53 -2.53
N GLU A 215 -10.16 29.60 -2.53
CA GLU A 215 -9.55 30.18 -1.32
C GLU A 215 -10.56 30.49 -0.21
N HIS A 216 -11.81 30.79 -0.59
CA HIS A 216 -12.87 31.16 0.33
C HIS A 216 -13.82 29.99 0.66
N ILE A 217 -13.59 28.79 0.09
CA ILE A 217 -14.42 27.62 0.34
C ILE A 217 -13.78 26.77 1.45
N LYS A 218 -14.41 26.75 2.63
CA LYS A 218 -13.99 25.89 3.74
C LYS A 218 -14.29 24.41 3.51
N HIS A 219 -15.44 24.13 2.87
CA HIS A 219 -15.87 22.78 2.53
C HIS A 219 -16.50 22.75 1.13
N TYR A 220 -15.82 22.12 0.18
CA TYR A 220 -16.26 21.97 -1.19
C TYR A 220 -17.07 20.69 -1.41
N LYS A 221 -18.26 20.85 -2.01
CA LYS A 221 -19.10 19.74 -2.48
C LYS A 221 -19.23 19.80 -4.00
N CYS A 222 -18.89 18.71 -4.68
CA CYS A 222 -19.05 18.59 -6.12
C CYS A 222 -20.54 18.59 -6.53
N PRO A 223 -20.86 18.87 -7.81
CA PRO A 223 -22.24 18.90 -8.30
C PRO A 223 -23.02 17.62 -8.00
N ASP A 224 -22.38 16.45 -8.10
CA ASP A 224 -23.02 15.16 -7.82
C ASP A 224 -23.39 15.00 -6.34
N CYS A 225 -22.55 15.49 -5.43
CA CYS A 225 -22.79 15.42 -4.00
C CYS A 225 -23.76 16.51 -3.53
N SER A 226 -23.78 17.67 -4.19
CA SER A 226 -24.72 18.75 -3.92
C SER A 226 -26.15 18.36 -4.32
N ASN A 227 -26.32 17.78 -5.51
CA ASN A 227 -27.65 17.41 -6.05
C ASN A 227 -28.29 16.19 -5.35
N LYS A 228 -27.49 15.32 -4.70
CA LYS A 228 -28.01 14.17 -3.96
C LYS A 228 -28.87 14.55 -2.73
N ARG A 229 -28.73 15.77 -2.19
CA ARG A 229 -29.59 16.27 -1.10
C ARG A 229 -30.90 16.89 -1.57
N ALA A 230 -31.06 17.21 -2.85
CA ALA A 230 -32.27 17.85 -3.37
C ALA A 230 -33.38 16.85 -3.78
N ARG A 231 -33.14 15.53 -3.64
CA ARG A 231 -34.10 14.45 -3.96
C ARG A 231 -34.38 13.52 -2.77
N ALA A 232 -34.19 14.00 -1.54
CA ALA A 232 -34.61 13.32 -0.32
C ALA A 232 -35.74 14.11 0.34
#